data_AF-A0A0E3P7B8-F1
#
_entry.id   AF-A0A0E3P7B8-F1
#
_cell.length_a   1.000
_cell.length_b   1.000
_cell.length_c   1.000
_cell.angle_alpha   90.00
_cell.angle_beta   90.00
_cell.angle_gamma   90.00
#
_symmetry.space_group_name_H-M   'P 1'
#
loop_
_entity.id
_entity.type
_entity.pdbx_description
1 polymer ?
#
loop_
_entity_poly.entity_id
_entity_poly.type
_entity_poly.pdbx_seq_one_letter_code
_entity_poly.pdbx_strand_id
1 'polypeptide(L)'
;MTTREYMLGNVAIARGLLEGGVQVAAGYPGTPSSEIVDTLAARKDRDYYIEWSVNEKVAMEVAVGAAWTGVRSVVTMKHVGLNVAADPFMTLAYAGTKGGLIAIVADDPSCHSSQNEQDTRRYAQFALVPCFDPSTPQEAKDMIPYAFEFSEKFEIPVIFRPTTRISHGKSDIELGEIPADKPEPNFEKLLDRWVMLPKNARPRHTHILSIQQAMEDELAESPWNSLELKPDAKLGVIGAGIASVYAKEALEELGLEASFLKIGAYPVPKKLILELLETVNTVLIFEELEPIVEEHVKLIAQEAGLPVTVLGKAGGFVPREGELDISAFLEALKKAFELDIESETGIIPLELAPRPPALCAGCSHRATFYSMKKVFGNDAIYPSDIGCYTLGIQSGTVETTLCMGSSISIASGLYHAGEKRPICCSIGDSTFFHTGMNSLLNAVFNKANITVTILDNRITAMTGHQPNPGVGYTVTGEPTVEVSLAELCRAMGAGSVAVVDPYNLEEAQGAFKAAKDFEGTAVVIAKQPCVISGKRAGIRRVPYIVDPEKCEGCKQCVKFGCPAIEFDEENKRAFITALCSGCGVCAQICKFDAIREVKR
;
A
#
# COMPACT_ATOMS: atom_id res chain seq x y z
N MET A 1 -9.09 31.04 25.97
CA MET A 1 -10.06 30.05 26.50
C MET A 1 -10.06 28.92 25.50
N THR A 2 -9.68 27.72 25.92
CA THR A 2 -9.71 26.57 25.01
C THR A 2 -11.17 26.10 24.89
N THR A 3 -11.65 26.00 23.66
CA THR A 3 -13.03 25.57 23.39
C THR A 3 -13.12 24.08 23.67
N ARG A 4 -14.12 23.67 24.46
CA ARG A 4 -14.41 22.26 24.73
C ARG A 4 -15.76 21.87 24.16
N GLU A 5 -15.84 20.68 23.57
CA GLU A 5 -17.07 20.13 22.99
C GLU A 5 -17.25 18.67 23.43
N TYR A 6 -18.46 18.31 23.84
CA TYR A 6 -18.80 16.94 24.20
C TYR A 6 -19.13 16.12 22.95
N MET A 7 -18.28 15.15 22.60
CA MET A 7 -18.41 14.42 21.33
C MET A 7 -18.08 12.93 21.44
N LEU A 8 -18.53 12.18 20.43
CA LEU A 8 -18.21 10.76 20.23
C LEU A 8 -16.72 10.61 19.86
N GLY A 9 -16.07 9.51 20.23
CA GLY A 9 -14.66 9.31 19.90
C GLY A 9 -14.37 9.29 18.40
N ASN A 10 -15.24 8.73 17.56
CA ASN A 10 -15.10 8.86 16.10
C ASN A 10 -15.18 10.32 15.62
N VAL A 11 -16.00 11.15 16.28
CA VAL A 11 -16.07 12.59 15.99
C VAL A 11 -14.79 13.30 16.48
N ALA A 12 -14.21 12.86 17.59
CA ALA A 12 -12.93 13.34 18.09
C ALA A 12 -11.77 12.95 17.15
N ILE A 13 -11.76 11.73 16.61
CA ILE A 13 -10.80 11.29 15.60
C ILE A 13 -10.96 12.11 14.31
N ALA A 14 -12.20 12.31 13.83
CA ALA A 14 -12.47 13.18 12.69
C ALA A 14 -11.99 14.62 12.94
N ARG A 15 -12.15 15.14 14.16
CA ARG A 15 -11.59 16.43 14.56
C ARG A 15 -10.07 16.42 14.54
N GLY A 16 -9.43 15.36 15.02
CA GLY A 16 -7.98 15.18 14.97
C GLY A 16 -7.45 15.17 13.55
N LEU A 17 -8.17 14.56 12.60
CA LEU A 17 -7.82 14.60 11.18
C LEU A 17 -7.86 16.02 10.59
N LEU A 18 -8.84 16.83 11.00
CA LEU A 18 -8.90 18.25 10.61
C LEU A 18 -7.74 19.05 11.21
N GLU A 19 -7.47 18.88 12.51
CA GLU A 19 -6.33 19.53 13.20
C GLU A 19 -4.99 19.06 12.63
N GLY A 20 -4.93 17.82 12.14
CA GLY A 20 -3.80 17.25 11.43
C GLY A 20 -3.68 17.70 9.97
N GLY A 21 -4.59 18.53 9.45
CA GLY A 21 -4.51 19.06 8.10
C GLY A 21 -4.76 18.04 6.99
N VAL A 22 -5.64 17.06 7.21
CA VAL A 22 -6.02 16.08 6.17
C VAL A 22 -6.50 16.77 4.88
N GLN A 23 -6.10 16.22 3.73
CA GLN A 23 -6.48 16.70 2.39
C GLN A 23 -7.22 15.65 1.57
N VAL A 24 -7.01 14.36 1.84
CA VAL A 24 -7.75 13.25 1.19
C VAL A 24 -8.15 12.23 2.25
N ALA A 25 -9.45 11.92 2.33
CA ALA A 25 -9.99 10.86 3.17
C ALA A 25 -10.75 9.83 2.34
N ALA A 26 -10.42 8.55 2.48
CA ALA A 26 -11.13 7.45 1.83
C ALA A 26 -11.51 6.39 2.87
N GLY A 27 -12.55 5.60 2.60
CA GLY A 27 -12.90 4.49 3.48
C GLY A 27 -13.88 3.53 2.84
N TYR A 28 -14.14 2.42 3.50
CA TYR A 28 -15.31 1.57 3.23
C TYR A 28 -16.13 1.46 4.51
N PRO A 29 -17.46 1.56 4.46
CA PRO A 29 -18.27 1.64 5.67
C PRO A 29 -18.15 0.35 6.49
N GLY A 30 -17.83 0.50 7.76
CA GLY A 30 -17.71 -0.59 8.72
C GLY A 30 -17.69 -0.07 10.15
N THR A 31 -18.62 -0.54 10.99
CA THR A 31 -18.59 -0.26 12.43
C THR A 31 -17.36 -0.95 13.06
N PRO A 32 -16.63 -0.30 13.98
CA PRO A 32 -16.93 0.99 14.63
C PRO A 32 -16.19 2.19 14.04
N SER A 33 -15.84 2.25 12.75
CA SER A 33 -15.12 3.40 12.15
C SER A 33 -15.94 4.32 11.25
N SER A 34 -17.15 3.91 10.85
CA SER A 34 -17.96 4.62 9.84
C SER A 34 -18.21 6.10 10.14
N GLU A 35 -18.45 6.44 11.41
CA GLU A 35 -18.82 7.80 11.83
C GLU A 35 -17.70 8.81 11.58
N ILE A 36 -16.44 8.37 11.41
CA ILE A 36 -15.32 9.26 11.08
C ILE A 36 -15.55 9.92 9.71
N VAL A 37 -15.80 9.10 8.67
CA VAL A 37 -16.05 9.59 7.31
C VAL A 37 -17.37 10.35 7.23
N ASP A 38 -18.42 9.87 7.91
CA ASP A 38 -19.72 10.56 7.94
C ASP A 38 -19.61 11.96 8.57
N THR A 39 -18.82 12.09 9.65
CA THR A 39 -18.57 13.37 10.32
C THR A 39 -17.84 14.35 9.41
N LEU A 40 -16.77 13.89 8.74
CA LEU A 40 -16.03 14.71 7.79
C LEU A 40 -16.92 15.09 6.58
N ALA A 41 -17.69 14.15 6.04
CA ALA A 41 -18.56 14.37 4.89
C ALA A 41 -19.71 15.35 5.18
N ALA A 42 -20.21 15.39 6.42
CA ALA A 42 -21.28 16.29 6.85
C ALA A 42 -20.84 17.77 6.94
N ARG A 43 -19.52 18.04 6.95
CA ARG A 43 -18.99 19.41 6.99
C ARG A 43 -19.31 20.14 5.68
N LYS A 44 -19.78 21.39 5.78
CA LYS A 44 -20.19 22.19 4.60
C LYS A 44 -19.02 22.91 3.93
N ASP A 45 -18.09 23.41 4.73
CA ASP A 45 -16.88 24.13 4.38
C ASP A 45 -15.68 23.16 4.34
N ARG A 46 -15.71 22.26 3.35
CA ARG A 46 -14.64 21.29 3.12
C ARG A 46 -13.57 21.88 2.21
N ASP A 47 -12.33 21.82 2.67
CA ASP A 47 -11.10 22.16 1.95
C ASP A 47 -10.23 20.91 1.74
N TYR A 48 -10.88 19.75 1.70
CA TYR A 48 -10.31 18.42 1.49
C TYR A 48 -11.28 17.58 0.65
N TYR A 49 -10.72 16.56 0.00
CA TYR A 49 -11.49 15.54 -0.70
C TYR A 49 -11.86 14.39 0.25
N ILE A 50 -13.06 13.84 0.07
CA ILE A 50 -13.53 12.70 0.85
C ILE A 50 -14.40 11.77 0.02
N GLU A 51 -14.21 10.46 0.16
CA GLU A 51 -15.03 9.44 -0.49
C GLU A 51 -15.33 8.23 0.38
N TRP A 52 -16.48 7.63 0.10
CA TRP A 52 -16.66 6.19 0.30
C TRP A 52 -16.16 5.48 -0.95
N SER A 53 -15.25 4.53 -0.76
CA SER A 53 -14.76 3.67 -1.82
C SER A 53 -15.56 2.37 -1.88
N VAL A 54 -15.41 1.61 -2.97
CA VAL A 54 -16.15 0.35 -3.18
C VAL A 54 -15.67 -0.83 -2.33
N ASN A 55 -14.45 -0.75 -1.78
CA ASN A 55 -13.89 -1.65 -0.76
C ASN A 55 -12.64 -1.03 -0.12
N GLU A 56 -12.10 -1.67 0.91
CA GLU A 56 -10.96 -1.19 1.70
C GLU A 56 -9.65 -1.18 0.93
N LYS A 57 -9.44 -2.14 0.02
CA LYS A 57 -8.26 -2.18 -0.86
C LYS A 57 -8.21 -0.94 -1.75
N VAL A 58 -9.32 -0.61 -2.40
CA VAL A 58 -9.43 0.57 -3.27
C VAL A 58 -9.29 1.84 -2.44
N ALA A 59 -9.90 1.91 -1.25
CA ALA A 59 -9.75 3.06 -0.35
C ALA A 59 -8.29 3.29 0.06
N MET A 60 -7.57 2.22 0.42
CA MET A 60 -6.14 2.27 0.74
C MET A 60 -5.33 2.78 -0.46
N GLU A 61 -5.60 2.29 -1.67
CA GLU A 61 -4.88 2.69 -2.89
C GLU A 61 -5.15 4.16 -3.28
N VAL A 62 -6.36 4.68 -3.03
CA VAL A 62 -6.69 6.10 -3.20
C VAL A 62 -5.89 6.96 -2.22
N ALA A 63 -5.83 6.57 -0.94
CA ALA A 63 -5.02 7.27 0.05
C ALA A 63 -3.53 7.22 -0.32
N VAL A 64 -3.01 6.07 -0.79
CA VAL A 64 -1.62 5.95 -1.28
C VAL A 64 -1.34 6.89 -2.44
N GLY A 65 -2.22 6.93 -3.44
CA GLY A 65 -2.09 7.85 -4.57
C GLY A 65 -2.02 9.30 -4.12
N ALA A 66 -2.84 9.68 -3.15
CA ALA A 66 -2.79 11.01 -2.56
C ALA A 66 -1.48 11.28 -1.81
N ALA A 67 -1.08 10.41 -0.88
CA ALA A 67 0.15 10.56 -0.10
C ALA A 67 1.41 10.70 -0.97
N TRP A 68 1.47 10.05 -2.13
CA TRP A 68 2.61 10.18 -3.05
C TRP A 68 2.70 11.54 -3.75
N THR A 69 1.65 12.36 -3.72
CA THR A 69 1.73 13.77 -4.13
C THR A 69 2.35 14.68 -3.05
N GLY A 70 2.52 14.19 -1.82
CA GLY A 70 2.99 14.99 -0.69
C GLY A 70 1.88 15.52 0.22
N VAL A 71 0.60 15.32 -0.14
CA VAL A 71 -0.53 15.73 0.72
C VAL A 71 -0.79 14.72 1.83
N ARG A 72 -1.39 15.18 2.93
CA ARG A 72 -1.83 14.31 4.03
C ARG A 72 -3.09 13.54 3.66
N SER A 73 -3.07 12.23 3.84
CA SER A 73 -4.19 11.35 3.48
C SER A 73 -4.51 10.31 4.55
N VAL A 74 -5.76 9.88 4.59
CA VAL A 74 -6.24 8.88 5.53
C VAL A 74 -7.08 7.84 4.81
N VAL A 75 -6.95 6.59 5.25
CA VAL A 75 -7.91 5.54 4.95
C VAL A 75 -8.56 5.02 6.24
N THR A 76 -9.87 4.86 6.24
CA THR A 76 -10.62 4.34 7.40
C THR A 76 -11.27 3.00 7.08
N MET A 77 -11.11 2.04 7.98
CA MET A 77 -11.75 0.72 7.91
C MET A 77 -11.87 0.10 9.30
N LYS A 78 -12.54 -1.04 9.42
CA LYS A 78 -12.42 -1.90 10.60
C LYS A 78 -11.31 -2.93 10.39
N HIS A 79 -10.85 -3.60 11.45
CA HIS A 79 -9.79 -4.60 11.42
C HIS A 79 -9.93 -5.66 10.29
N VAL A 80 -11.12 -6.23 10.06
CA VAL A 80 -11.27 -7.20 8.95
C VAL A 80 -11.03 -6.58 7.57
N GLY A 81 -11.26 -5.28 7.45
CA GLY A 81 -11.02 -4.49 6.24
C GLY A 81 -9.54 -4.39 5.91
N LEU A 82 -8.66 -4.40 6.93
CA LEU A 82 -7.22 -4.45 6.68
C LEU A 82 -6.81 -5.77 6.03
N ASN A 83 -7.53 -6.87 6.24
CA ASN A 83 -7.28 -8.11 5.49
C ASN A 83 -7.55 -7.94 3.99
N VAL A 84 -8.59 -7.18 3.64
CA VAL A 84 -8.90 -6.85 2.24
C VAL A 84 -7.83 -5.92 1.68
N ALA A 85 -7.36 -4.95 2.47
CA ALA A 85 -6.33 -3.98 2.12
C ALA A 85 -4.88 -4.46 2.35
N ALA A 86 -4.66 -5.71 2.77
CA ALA A 86 -3.33 -6.19 3.16
C ALA A 86 -2.34 -6.15 2.00
N ASP A 87 -2.79 -6.50 0.80
CA ASP A 87 -1.98 -6.51 -0.43
C ASP A 87 -1.30 -5.15 -0.73
N PRO A 88 -2.04 -4.03 -0.88
CA PRO A 88 -1.41 -2.72 -1.02
C PRO A 88 -0.65 -2.29 0.24
N PHE A 89 -1.16 -2.59 1.44
CA PHE A 89 -0.55 -2.15 2.71
C PHE A 89 0.86 -2.71 2.92
N MET A 90 1.05 -4.02 2.70
CA MET A 90 2.35 -4.68 2.89
C MET A 90 3.40 -4.14 1.92
N THR A 91 3.00 -3.83 0.69
CA THR A 91 3.93 -3.25 -0.29
C THR A 91 4.17 -1.76 -0.03
N LEU A 92 3.18 -1.04 0.51
CA LEU A 92 3.31 0.36 0.88
C LEU A 92 4.35 0.57 1.99
N ALA A 93 4.46 -0.36 2.95
CA ALA A 93 5.51 -0.30 3.97
C ALA A 93 6.91 -0.21 3.33
N TYR A 94 7.14 -0.94 2.23
CA TYR A 94 8.39 -0.88 1.49
C TYR A 94 8.49 0.42 0.68
N ALA A 95 7.47 0.76 -0.09
CA ALA A 95 7.48 1.95 -0.95
C ALA A 95 7.64 3.26 -0.14
N GLY A 96 7.05 3.28 1.05
CA GLY A 96 6.92 4.46 1.90
C GLY A 96 5.91 5.46 1.35
N THR A 97 5.88 6.62 1.98
CA THR A 97 4.99 7.74 1.68
C THR A 97 5.80 9.03 1.52
N LYS A 98 5.21 10.05 0.90
CA LYS A 98 5.83 11.39 0.78
C LYS A 98 5.11 12.39 1.69
N GLY A 99 3.78 12.44 1.59
CA GLY A 99 2.92 13.06 2.58
C GLY A 99 2.52 12.05 3.66
N GLY A 100 2.03 12.54 4.79
CA GLY A 100 1.59 11.66 5.87
C GLY A 100 0.42 10.77 5.45
N LEU A 101 0.51 9.47 5.71
CA LEU A 101 -0.57 8.51 5.48
C LEU A 101 -0.92 7.79 6.78
N ILE A 102 -2.17 7.92 7.19
CA ILE A 102 -2.71 7.19 8.34
C ILE A 102 -3.72 6.14 7.85
N ALA A 103 -3.51 4.89 8.23
CA ALA A 103 -4.50 3.83 8.14
C ALA A 103 -5.23 3.72 9.48
N ILE A 104 -6.43 4.29 9.57
CA ILE A 104 -7.30 4.12 10.73
C ILE A 104 -7.99 2.76 10.63
N VAL A 105 -7.62 1.87 11.55
CA VAL A 105 -8.11 0.49 11.57
C VAL A 105 -8.75 0.23 12.92
N ALA A 106 -10.08 0.26 12.93
CA ALA A 106 -10.82 0.10 14.18
C ALA A 106 -10.95 -1.38 14.57
N ASP A 107 -10.31 -1.75 15.68
CA ASP A 107 -10.42 -3.08 16.29
C ASP A 107 -11.75 -3.19 17.04
N ASP A 108 -12.37 -4.37 17.01
CA ASP A 108 -13.66 -4.65 17.66
C ASP A 108 -13.51 -5.82 18.65
N PRO A 109 -12.83 -5.61 19.82
CA PRO A 109 -12.83 -6.59 20.89
C PRO A 109 -14.25 -7.02 21.26
N SER A 110 -14.43 -8.28 21.61
CA SER A 110 -15.70 -8.99 21.79
C SER A 110 -16.60 -9.11 20.54
N CYS A 111 -16.10 -8.76 19.35
CA CYS A 111 -16.85 -8.89 18.09
C CYS A 111 -18.26 -8.28 18.12
N HIS A 112 -18.45 -7.10 18.70
CA HIS A 112 -19.79 -6.52 18.83
C HIS A 112 -20.52 -6.39 17.48
N SER A 113 -19.77 -6.22 16.39
CA SER A 113 -20.28 -6.10 15.02
C SER A 113 -19.40 -6.80 13.98
N SER A 114 -18.60 -7.78 14.42
CA SER A 114 -17.56 -8.41 13.61
C SER A 114 -17.63 -9.93 13.59
N GLN A 115 -17.05 -10.52 12.54
CA GLN A 115 -17.05 -11.96 12.32
C GLN A 115 -16.02 -12.68 13.21
N ASN A 116 -14.96 -11.97 13.62
CA ASN A 116 -13.89 -12.46 14.49
C ASN A 116 -13.19 -11.28 15.20
N GLU A 117 -12.40 -11.59 16.23
CA GLU A 117 -11.50 -10.64 16.87
C GLU A 117 -10.15 -10.69 16.15
N GLN A 118 -9.51 -9.53 15.97
CA GLN A 118 -8.17 -9.45 15.39
C GLN A 118 -7.40 -8.34 16.11
N ASP A 119 -6.08 -8.54 16.23
CA ASP A 119 -5.16 -7.53 16.73
C ASP A 119 -4.43 -6.86 15.57
N THR A 120 -4.79 -5.61 15.26
CA THR A 120 -4.12 -4.90 14.17
C THR A 120 -2.63 -4.65 14.45
N ARG A 121 -2.16 -4.70 15.71
CA ARG A 121 -0.72 -4.57 16.02
C ARG A 121 0.10 -5.71 15.44
N ARG A 122 -0.48 -6.89 15.20
CA ARG A 122 0.20 -7.99 14.47
C ARG A 122 0.44 -7.62 13.00
N TYR A 123 -0.48 -6.91 12.36
CA TYR A 123 -0.24 -6.34 11.03
C TYR A 123 0.86 -5.29 11.05
N ALA A 124 0.87 -4.43 12.08
CA ALA A 124 1.91 -3.43 12.25
C ALA A 124 3.31 -4.07 12.39
N GLN A 125 3.42 -5.08 13.26
CA GLN A 125 4.64 -5.88 13.44
C GLN A 125 5.05 -6.57 12.13
N PHE A 126 4.11 -7.20 11.43
CA PHE A 126 4.40 -7.92 10.18
C PHE A 126 4.87 -6.97 9.07
N ALA A 127 4.29 -5.77 8.99
CA ALA A 127 4.64 -4.76 8.00
C ALA A 127 5.86 -3.90 8.39
N LEU A 128 6.33 -3.97 9.64
CA LEU A 128 7.38 -3.11 10.22
C LEU A 128 7.01 -1.62 10.22
N VAL A 129 5.74 -1.33 10.47
CA VAL A 129 5.16 0.02 10.48
C VAL A 129 4.68 0.39 11.89
N PRO A 130 4.74 1.68 12.28
CA PRO A 130 4.30 2.12 13.60
C PRO A 130 2.77 1.98 13.78
N CYS A 131 2.36 1.74 15.03
CA CYS A 131 0.96 1.66 15.42
C CYS A 131 0.69 2.53 16.64
N PHE A 132 -0.25 3.47 16.51
CA PHE A 132 -0.73 4.35 17.58
C PHE A 132 -2.05 3.83 18.13
N ASP A 133 -2.11 3.60 19.45
CA ASP A 133 -3.22 2.93 20.14
C ASP A 133 -3.75 3.84 21.26
N PRO A 134 -4.71 4.76 20.99
CA PRO A 134 -5.17 5.74 21.97
C PRO A 134 -5.97 5.10 23.10
N SER A 135 -5.84 5.65 24.32
CA SER A 135 -6.57 5.19 25.52
C SER A 135 -7.78 6.05 25.88
N THR A 136 -7.92 7.24 25.28
CA THR A 136 -9.10 8.11 25.44
C THR A 136 -9.48 8.81 24.13
N PRO A 137 -10.73 9.27 23.96
CA PRO A 137 -11.10 10.10 22.80
C PRO A 137 -10.30 11.41 22.66
N GLN A 138 -9.87 12.04 23.76
CA GLN A 138 -9.01 13.23 23.72
C GLN A 138 -7.63 12.88 23.16
N GLU A 139 -7.01 11.83 23.70
CA GLU A 139 -5.73 11.32 23.21
C GLU A 139 -5.83 10.88 21.74
N ALA A 140 -6.94 10.26 21.35
CA ALA A 140 -7.17 9.88 19.96
C ALA A 140 -7.18 11.09 19.02
N LYS A 141 -7.77 12.20 19.44
CA LYS A 141 -7.76 13.47 18.70
C LYS A 141 -6.35 14.04 18.61
N ASP A 142 -5.63 14.09 19.73
CA ASP A 142 -4.30 14.73 19.84
C ASP A 142 -3.18 13.92 19.16
N MET A 143 -3.31 12.60 19.09
CA MET A 143 -2.33 11.73 18.42
C MET A 143 -2.36 11.84 16.89
N ILE A 144 -3.47 12.24 16.27
CA ILE A 144 -3.58 12.25 14.80
C ILE A 144 -2.62 13.25 14.13
N PRO A 145 -2.54 14.53 14.56
CA PRO A 145 -1.53 15.45 14.03
C PRO A 145 -0.11 14.90 14.15
N TYR A 146 0.23 14.34 15.32
CA TYR A 146 1.53 13.71 15.57
C TYR A 146 1.77 12.50 14.65
N ALA A 147 0.75 11.67 14.41
CA ALA A 147 0.85 10.52 13.52
C ALA A 147 1.12 10.94 12.06
N PHE A 148 0.55 12.06 11.60
CA PHE A 148 0.89 12.61 10.29
C PHE A 148 2.35 13.08 10.24
N GLU A 149 2.80 13.85 11.24
CA GLU A 149 4.18 14.32 11.33
C GLU A 149 5.18 13.16 11.40
N PHE A 150 4.86 12.11 12.15
CA PHE A 150 5.65 10.88 12.25
C PHE A 150 5.73 10.17 10.89
N SER A 151 4.59 10.02 10.21
CA SER A 151 4.53 9.42 8.87
C SER A 151 5.39 10.20 7.85
N GLU A 152 5.37 11.53 7.92
CA GLU A 152 6.15 12.42 7.05
C GLU A 152 7.65 12.33 7.35
N LYS A 153 8.01 12.35 8.63
CA LYS A 153 9.41 12.32 9.08
C LYS A 153 10.13 11.04 8.68
N PHE A 154 9.46 9.90 8.83
CA PHE A 154 10.01 8.58 8.52
C PHE A 154 9.63 8.06 7.13
N GLU A 155 8.84 8.83 6.38
CA GLU A 155 8.34 8.47 5.04
C GLU A 155 7.68 7.08 5.00
N ILE A 156 6.92 6.74 6.04
CA ILE A 156 6.29 5.42 6.27
C ILE A 156 4.80 5.59 6.59
N PRO A 157 3.90 4.69 6.12
CA PRO A 157 2.51 4.72 6.59
C PRO A 157 2.44 4.42 8.09
N VAL A 158 1.44 4.99 8.74
CA VAL A 158 1.15 4.78 10.16
C VAL A 158 -0.18 4.06 10.32
N ILE A 159 -0.23 3.04 11.17
CA ILE A 159 -1.52 2.53 11.67
C ILE A 159 -1.97 3.37 12.85
N PHE A 160 -3.24 3.75 12.85
CA PHE A 160 -3.92 4.32 13.99
C PHE A 160 -5.08 3.41 14.39
N ARG A 161 -5.03 2.85 15.60
CA ARG A 161 -5.88 1.73 16.02
C ARG A 161 -6.81 2.13 17.16
N PRO A 162 -7.99 2.70 16.89
CA PRO A 162 -9.00 2.83 17.93
C PRO A 162 -9.68 1.47 18.21
N THR A 163 -10.18 1.26 19.42
CA THR A 163 -11.09 0.14 19.74
C THR A 163 -12.54 0.62 19.75
N THR A 164 -13.52 -0.29 19.82
CA THR A 164 -14.95 0.05 19.95
C THR A 164 -15.23 1.00 21.12
N ARG A 165 -14.50 0.88 22.24
CA ARG A 165 -14.66 1.76 23.42
C ARG A 165 -14.16 3.18 23.18
N ILE A 166 -13.06 3.34 22.46
CA ILE A 166 -12.59 4.66 22.02
C ILE A 166 -13.57 5.23 21.00
N SER A 167 -13.89 4.45 19.97
CA SER A 167 -14.70 4.86 18.82
C SER A 167 -16.09 5.34 19.22
N HIS A 168 -16.76 4.61 20.12
CA HIS A 168 -18.13 4.90 20.56
C HIS A 168 -18.23 5.53 21.96
N GLY A 169 -17.10 5.76 22.63
CA GLY A 169 -17.05 6.52 23.88
C GLY A 169 -17.41 7.99 23.65
N LYS A 170 -17.86 8.68 24.70
CA LYS A 170 -18.10 10.14 24.67
C LYS A 170 -17.36 10.82 25.80
N SER A 171 -16.73 11.94 25.50
CA SER A 171 -16.06 12.77 26.50
C SER A 171 -16.04 14.23 26.06
N ASP A 172 -15.74 15.12 27.01
CA ASP A 172 -15.43 16.52 26.70
C ASP A 172 -14.06 16.59 26.02
N ILE A 173 -14.00 17.13 24.80
CA ILE A 173 -12.80 17.24 23.99
C ILE A 173 -12.38 18.69 23.87
N GLU A 174 -11.13 18.96 24.19
CA GLU A 174 -10.47 20.23 23.99
C GLU A 174 -10.00 20.36 22.54
N LEU A 175 -10.47 21.41 21.87
CA LEU A 175 -10.21 21.63 20.45
C LEU A 175 -8.90 22.38 20.23
N GLY A 176 -8.11 21.90 19.26
CA GLY A 176 -6.95 22.59 18.72
C GLY A 176 -7.29 23.41 17.47
N GLU A 177 -6.27 24.09 16.94
CA GLU A 177 -6.39 24.87 15.70
C GLU A 177 -6.37 23.94 14.47
N ILE A 178 -7.17 24.31 13.47
CA ILE A 178 -7.13 23.65 12.15
C ILE A 178 -6.14 24.45 11.29
N PRO A 179 -5.06 23.85 10.80
CA PRO A 179 -4.05 24.56 10.01
C PRO A 179 -4.66 25.09 8.71
N ALA A 180 -4.41 26.36 8.42
CA ALA A 180 -4.84 27.00 7.18
C ALA A 180 -3.90 26.70 6.00
N ASP A 181 -2.62 26.48 6.29
CA ASP A 181 -1.61 26.13 5.29
C ASP A 181 -1.50 24.62 5.18
N LYS A 182 -1.57 24.10 3.95
CA LYS A 182 -1.51 22.67 3.65
C LYS A 182 -0.58 22.44 2.46
N PRO A 183 0.14 21.32 2.39
CA PRO A 183 1.00 21.00 1.26
C PRO A 183 0.26 21.03 -0.08
N GLU A 184 0.85 21.68 -1.08
CA GLU A 184 0.33 21.60 -2.45
C GLU A 184 0.69 20.24 -3.07
N PRO A 185 -0.26 19.58 -3.78
CA PRO A 185 -0.01 18.29 -4.41
C PRO A 185 1.03 18.41 -5.52
N ASN A 186 2.09 17.60 -5.43
CA ASN A 186 3.10 17.47 -6.46
C ASN A 186 3.66 16.04 -6.51
N PHE A 187 3.14 15.23 -7.45
CA PHE A 187 3.65 13.88 -7.68
C PHE A 187 5.07 13.89 -8.26
N GLU A 188 6.02 13.32 -7.53
CA GLU A 188 7.40 13.14 -7.97
C GLU A 188 7.62 11.72 -8.48
N LYS A 189 8.29 11.60 -9.63
CA LYS A 189 8.52 10.32 -10.32
C LYS A 189 9.70 9.56 -9.71
N LEU A 190 9.55 9.05 -8.49
CA LEU A 190 10.57 8.29 -7.76
C LEU A 190 10.46 6.79 -8.11
N LEU A 191 10.95 6.40 -9.29
CA LEU A 191 10.77 5.04 -9.82
C LEU A 191 11.34 3.93 -8.92
N ASP A 192 12.38 4.23 -8.15
CA ASP A 192 12.99 3.34 -7.15
C ASP A 192 12.13 3.14 -5.90
N ARG A 193 11.19 4.05 -5.62
CA ARG A 193 10.22 3.96 -4.50
C ARG A 193 8.82 3.54 -4.94
N TRP A 194 8.37 3.98 -6.10
CA TRP A 194 6.98 3.77 -6.54
C TRP A 194 6.78 2.53 -7.40
N VAL A 195 7.84 2.01 -8.03
CA VAL A 195 7.79 0.78 -8.84
C VAL A 195 8.46 -0.37 -8.10
N MET A 196 7.68 -1.18 -7.38
CA MET A 196 8.21 -2.26 -6.50
C MET A 196 8.64 -3.52 -7.26
N LEU A 197 9.60 -3.36 -8.16
CA LEU A 197 10.33 -4.47 -8.77
C LEU A 197 11.33 -5.08 -7.76
N PRO A 198 11.73 -6.36 -7.89
CA PRO A 198 12.69 -6.97 -6.96
C PRO A 198 14.01 -6.21 -6.77
N LYS A 199 14.48 -5.50 -7.81
CA LYS A 199 15.67 -4.62 -7.73
C LYS A 199 15.46 -3.45 -6.77
N ASN A 200 14.25 -2.93 -6.69
CA ASN A 200 13.88 -1.77 -5.88
C ASN A 200 13.41 -2.20 -4.48
N ALA A 201 12.60 -3.27 -4.40
CA ALA A 201 12.07 -3.78 -3.14
C ALA A 201 13.16 -4.23 -2.15
N ARG A 202 14.25 -4.86 -2.63
CA ARG A 202 15.34 -5.34 -1.76
C ARG A 202 16.04 -4.19 -1.00
N PRO A 203 16.54 -3.12 -1.65
CA PRO A 203 17.04 -1.94 -0.94
C PRO A 203 16.02 -1.27 -0.02
N ARG A 204 14.74 -1.24 -0.40
CA ARG A 204 13.68 -0.66 0.44
C ARG A 204 13.45 -1.46 1.72
N HIS A 205 13.62 -2.78 1.69
CA HIS A 205 13.62 -3.59 2.91
C HIS A 205 14.79 -3.22 3.85
N THR A 206 15.99 -3.01 3.31
CA THR A 206 17.12 -2.52 4.12
C THR A 206 16.82 -1.15 4.74
N HIS A 207 16.17 -0.26 3.99
CA HIS A 207 15.80 1.06 4.49
C HIS A 207 14.76 0.97 5.63
N ILE A 208 13.65 0.24 5.45
CA ILE A 208 12.65 0.11 6.51
C ILE A 208 13.25 -0.48 7.80
N LEU A 209 14.19 -1.42 7.70
CA LEU A 209 14.93 -1.95 8.86
C LEU A 209 15.85 -0.88 9.50
N SER A 210 16.48 -0.03 8.69
CA SER A 210 17.42 1.00 9.18
C SER A 210 16.76 2.11 9.98
N ILE A 211 15.48 2.40 9.73
CA ILE A 211 14.72 3.45 10.43
C ILE A 211 14.03 2.96 11.70
N GLN A 212 14.00 1.64 11.96
CA GLN A 212 13.29 1.07 13.12
C GLN A 212 13.79 1.66 14.45
N GLN A 213 15.12 1.71 14.64
CA GLN A 213 15.68 2.26 15.88
C GLN A 213 15.35 3.75 16.06
N ALA A 214 15.40 4.53 14.98
CA ALA A 214 15.10 5.96 15.06
C ALA A 214 13.61 6.21 15.38
N MET A 215 12.70 5.40 14.82
CA MET A 215 11.29 5.41 15.17
C MET A 215 11.09 5.04 16.65
N GLU A 216 11.79 4.01 17.12
CA GLU A 216 11.73 3.55 18.50
C GLU A 216 12.24 4.60 19.49
N ASP A 217 13.37 5.25 19.20
CA ASP A 217 13.96 6.29 20.04
C ASP A 217 13.01 7.48 20.20
N GLU A 218 12.37 7.91 19.11
CA GLU A 218 11.38 9.00 19.14
C GLU A 218 10.11 8.62 19.90
N LEU A 219 9.65 7.37 19.77
CA LEU A 219 8.54 6.88 20.57
C LEU A 219 8.92 6.75 22.05
N ALA A 220 10.17 6.42 22.38
CA ALA A 220 10.65 6.35 23.76
C ALA A 220 10.62 7.71 24.48
N GLU A 221 10.81 8.80 23.74
CA GLU A 221 10.69 10.17 24.26
C GLU A 221 9.27 10.73 24.17
N SER A 222 8.34 9.99 23.56
CA SER A 222 6.96 10.44 23.38
C SER A 222 6.18 10.44 24.70
N PRO A 223 5.19 11.34 24.85
CA PRO A 223 4.36 11.41 26.06
C PRO A 223 3.45 10.18 26.24
N TRP A 224 3.44 9.24 25.29
CA TRP A 224 2.58 8.06 25.27
C TRP A 224 3.18 6.88 26.03
N ASN A 225 4.50 6.91 26.28
CA ASN A 225 5.22 5.95 27.09
C ASN A 225 5.60 6.60 28.43
N SER A 226 5.42 5.91 29.55
CA SER A 226 5.75 6.45 30.88
C SER A 226 6.31 5.39 31.81
N LEU A 227 7.48 5.66 32.38
CA LEU A 227 8.19 4.78 33.31
C LEU A 227 8.12 5.34 34.74
N GLU A 228 7.70 4.52 35.69
CA GLU A 228 7.67 4.80 37.12
C GLU A 228 8.54 3.76 37.86
N LEU A 229 9.73 4.17 38.32
CA LEU A 229 10.64 3.30 39.04
C LEU A 229 10.45 3.40 40.56
N LYS A 230 10.42 2.24 41.23
CA LYS A 230 10.43 2.13 42.69
C LYS A 230 11.75 1.49 43.13
N PRO A 231 12.65 2.20 43.84
CA PRO A 231 14.03 1.74 44.12
C PRO A 231 14.18 0.39 44.82
N ASP A 232 13.19 -0.01 45.64
CA ASP A 232 13.22 -1.27 46.40
C ASP A 232 12.33 -2.37 45.81
N ALA A 233 11.64 -2.08 44.70
CA ALA A 233 10.72 -3.03 44.07
C ALA A 233 11.49 -4.08 43.27
N LYS A 234 11.31 -5.36 43.63
CA LYS A 234 11.87 -6.49 42.87
C LYS A 234 11.00 -6.92 41.69
N LEU A 235 9.77 -6.37 41.62
CA LEU A 235 8.76 -6.66 40.62
C LEU A 235 8.58 -5.45 39.70
N GLY A 236 8.59 -5.71 38.39
CA GLY A 236 8.18 -4.78 37.36
C GLY A 236 6.87 -5.21 36.70
N VAL A 237 6.10 -4.25 36.21
CA VAL A 237 4.91 -4.51 35.39
C VAL A 237 4.97 -3.62 34.15
N ILE A 238 4.81 -4.22 32.96
CA ILE A 238 4.73 -3.49 31.70
C ILE A 238 3.31 -3.64 31.17
N GLY A 239 2.57 -2.55 31.09
CA GLY A 239 1.21 -2.51 30.53
C GLY A 239 1.18 -1.84 29.16
N ALA A 240 0.48 -2.43 28.18
CA ALA A 240 0.37 -1.87 26.83
C ALA A 240 -1.06 -1.40 26.51
N GLY A 241 -1.21 -0.19 25.95
CA GLY A 241 -2.51 0.38 25.61
C GLY A 241 -3.45 0.42 26.82
N ILE A 242 -4.71 0.01 26.64
CA ILE A 242 -5.72 -0.02 27.70
C ILE A 242 -5.37 -0.95 28.88
N ALA A 243 -4.64 -2.04 28.62
CA ALA A 243 -4.23 -3.00 29.65
C ALA A 243 -3.34 -2.35 30.73
N SER A 244 -2.61 -1.28 30.38
CA SER A 244 -1.84 -0.49 31.36
C SER A 244 -2.70 0.11 32.46
N VAL A 245 -3.95 0.49 32.16
CA VAL A 245 -4.88 1.07 33.14
C VAL A 245 -5.31 0.00 34.14
N TYR A 246 -5.71 -1.18 33.66
CA TYR A 246 -6.16 -2.29 34.51
C TYR A 246 -5.04 -2.79 35.43
N ALA A 247 -3.82 -2.92 34.90
CA ALA A 247 -2.67 -3.33 35.68
C ALA A 247 -2.32 -2.32 36.78
N LYS A 248 -2.39 -1.01 36.49
CA LYS A 248 -2.12 0.04 37.48
C LYS A 248 -3.17 0.09 38.57
N GLU A 249 -4.45 0.00 38.21
CA GLU A 249 -5.57 -0.06 39.16
C GLU A 249 -5.47 -1.28 40.09
N ALA A 250 -5.13 -2.45 39.55
CA ALA A 250 -4.93 -3.68 40.32
C ALA A 250 -3.75 -3.60 41.31
N LEU A 251 -2.63 -2.98 40.90
CA LEU A 251 -1.47 -2.77 41.77
C LEU A 251 -1.80 -1.85 42.95
N GLU A 252 -2.54 -0.78 42.69
CA GLU A 252 -3.01 0.17 43.71
C GLU A 252 -3.98 -0.50 44.69
N GLU A 253 -4.95 -1.29 44.18
CA GLU A 253 -5.92 -2.02 45.02
C GLU A 253 -5.27 -3.04 45.96
N LEU A 254 -4.23 -3.75 45.48
CA LEU A 254 -3.50 -4.73 46.28
C LEU A 254 -2.43 -4.14 47.19
N GLY A 255 -2.09 -2.85 47.04
CA GLY A 255 -0.97 -2.23 47.75
C GLY A 255 0.39 -2.87 47.43
N LEU A 256 0.55 -3.39 46.20
CA LEU A 256 1.81 -4.01 45.76
C LEU A 256 2.80 -2.95 45.28
N GLU A 257 4.00 -2.98 45.87
CA GLU A 257 5.10 -2.12 45.46
C GLU A 257 5.83 -2.72 44.24
N ALA A 258 5.45 -2.27 43.03
CA ALA A 258 6.08 -2.64 41.76
C ALA A 258 6.52 -1.40 40.97
N SER A 259 7.63 -1.51 40.24
CA SER A 259 7.99 -0.54 39.18
C SER A 259 7.06 -0.76 37.97
N PHE A 260 6.64 0.31 37.29
CA PHE A 260 5.59 0.24 36.27
C PHE A 260 5.99 0.98 34.99
N LEU A 261 5.81 0.35 33.84
CA LEU A 261 6.01 0.97 32.52
C LEU A 261 4.71 0.88 31.71
N LYS A 262 4.17 2.03 31.30
CA LYS A 262 3.11 2.12 30.29
C LYS A 262 3.74 2.22 28.91
N ILE A 263 3.28 1.39 27.99
CA ILE A 263 3.59 1.45 26.56
C ILE A 263 2.33 1.87 25.78
N GLY A 264 2.38 3.04 25.13
CA GLY A 264 1.30 3.60 24.32
C GLY A 264 1.50 3.48 22.80
N ALA A 265 2.69 3.07 22.34
CA ALA A 265 3.00 2.97 20.91
C ALA A 265 4.01 1.84 20.60
N TYR A 266 3.98 1.33 19.37
CA TYR A 266 4.96 0.38 18.81
C TYR A 266 5.77 1.03 17.67
N PRO A 267 7.10 0.78 17.52
CA PRO A 267 7.98 -0.12 18.30
C PRO A 267 8.08 0.18 19.80
N VAL A 268 8.25 -0.87 20.61
CA VAL A 268 8.35 -0.74 22.07
C VAL A 268 9.65 -0.02 22.47
N PRO A 269 9.65 0.86 23.49
CA PRO A 269 10.83 1.66 23.82
C PRO A 269 11.91 0.84 24.55
N LYS A 270 12.90 0.27 23.85
CA LYS A 270 13.97 -0.57 24.43
C LYS A 270 14.71 0.11 25.55
N LYS A 271 14.97 1.41 25.45
CA LYS A 271 15.66 2.18 26.50
C LYS A 271 14.88 2.18 27.82
N LEU A 272 13.58 2.49 27.78
CA LEU A 272 12.73 2.48 28.97
C LEU A 272 12.54 1.07 29.51
N ILE A 273 12.47 0.06 28.63
CA ILE A 273 12.44 -1.35 29.02
C ILE A 273 13.74 -1.72 29.75
N LEU A 274 14.91 -1.40 29.21
CA LEU A 274 16.20 -1.66 29.86
C LEU A 274 16.31 -0.99 31.22
N GLU A 275 15.95 0.29 31.32
CA GLU A 275 15.94 1.04 32.58
C GLU A 275 15.05 0.36 33.63
N LEU A 276 13.89 -0.18 33.24
CA LEU A 276 13.05 -0.97 34.14
C LEU A 276 13.74 -2.29 34.52
N LEU A 277 14.22 -3.06 33.54
CA LEU A 277 14.80 -4.39 33.74
C LEU A 277 16.06 -4.38 34.60
N GLU A 278 16.85 -3.29 34.57
CA GLU A 278 18.04 -3.13 35.43
C GLU A 278 17.69 -3.00 36.93
N THR A 279 16.43 -2.66 37.25
CA THR A 279 15.99 -2.40 38.62
C THR A 279 15.17 -3.52 39.25
N VAL A 280 14.68 -4.48 38.44
CA VAL A 280 13.76 -5.54 38.89
C VAL A 280 14.33 -6.94 38.63
N ASN A 281 13.86 -7.94 39.37
CA ASN A 281 14.23 -9.35 39.17
C ASN A 281 13.21 -10.11 38.30
N THR A 282 11.97 -9.65 38.32
CA THR A 282 10.85 -10.28 37.60
C THR A 282 10.00 -9.18 36.99
N VAL A 283 9.55 -9.36 35.74
CA VAL A 283 8.64 -8.45 35.06
C VAL A 283 7.42 -9.19 34.54
N LEU A 284 6.22 -8.66 34.82
CA LEU A 284 4.96 -9.16 34.28
C LEU A 284 4.46 -8.24 33.15
N ILE A 285 4.25 -8.82 31.98
CA ILE A 285 3.78 -8.13 30.77
C ILE A 285 2.28 -8.30 30.65
N PHE A 286 1.56 -7.19 30.60
CA PHE A 286 0.11 -7.14 30.51
C PHE A 286 -0.30 -6.36 29.26
N GLU A 287 -0.57 -7.10 28.19
CA GLU A 287 -0.95 -6.56 26.87
C GLU A 287 -2.17 -7.30 26.32
N GLU A 288 -2.97 -6.63 25.50
CA GLU A 288 -4.13 -7.25 24.86
C GLU A 288 -3.72 -8.30 23.80
N LEU A 289 -4.56 -9.33 23.62
CA LEU A 289 -4.47 -10.36 22.58
C LEU A 289 -3.11 -11.09 22.49
N GLU A 290 -2.14 -10.59 21.75
CA GLU A 290 -0.92 -11.31 21.35
C GLU A 290 0.34 -10.83 22.10
N PRO A 291 1.33 -11.69 22.41
CA PRO A 291 2.51 -11.35 23.23
C PRO A 291 3.59 -10.50 22.51
N ILE A 292 3.23 -9.38 21.89
CA ILE A 292 4.17 -8.54 21.12
C ILE A 292 5.23 -7.92 22.04
N VAL A 293 4.78 -7.27 23.10
CA VAL A 293 5.63 -6.61 24.09
C VAL A 293 6.42 -7.66 24.86
N GLU A 294 5.80 -8.78 25.22
CA GLU A 294 6.47 -9.87 25.93
C GLU A 294 7.62 -10.47 25.10
N GLU A 295 7.39 -10.77 23.82
CA GLU A 295 8.42 -11.27 22.90
C GLU A 295 9.62 -10.30 22.83
N HIS A 296 9.36 -8.99 22.74
CA HIS A 296 10.42 -7.97 22.69
C HIS A 296 11.16 -7.82 24.02
N VAL A 297 10.46 -7.80 25.15
CA VAL A 297 11.09 -7.66 26.47
C VAL A 297 11.99 -8.87 26.77
N LYS A 298 11.58 -10.09 26.38
CA LYS A 298 12.42 -11.29 26.46
C LYS A 298 13.70 -11.17 25.65
N LEU A 299 13.59 -10.73 24.39
CA LEU A 299 14.75 -10.47 23.53
C LEU A 299 15.69 -9.44 24.14
N ILE A 300 15.17 -8.31 24.62
CA ILE A 300 15.96 -7.22 25.23
C ILE A 300 16.69 -7.71 26.48
N ALA A 301 16.00 -8.43 27.38
CA ALA A 301 16.61 -8.99 28.59
C ALA A 301 17.75 -9.96 28.26
N GLN A 302 17.53 -10.88 27.29
CA GLN A 302 18.53 -11.86 26.85
C GLN A 302 19.75 -11.16 26.22
N GLU A 303 19.53 -10.20 25.30
CA GLU A 303 20.61 -9.46 24.64
C GLU A 303 21.46 -8.64 25.62
N ALA A 304 20.84 -8.05 26.64
CA ALA A 304 21.52 -7.27 27.66
C ALA A 304 22.21 -8.13 28.72
N GLY A 305 22.03 -9.46 28.70
CA GLY A 305 22.54 -10.37 29.72
C GLY A 305 21.93 -10.12 31.10
N LEU A 306 20.73 -9.54 31.14
CA LEU A 306 20.03 -9.25 32.39
C LEU A 306 19.32 -10.53 32.87
N PRO A 307 19.59 -11.01 34.10
CA PRO A 307 19.00 -12.22 34.63
C PRO A 307 17.57 -11.96 35.15
N VAL A 308 16.71 -11.40 34.30
CA VAL A 308 15.33 -11.00 34.65
C VAL A 308 14.35 -12.05 34.14
N THR A 309 13.44 -12.48 35.01
CA THR A 309 12.35 -13.38 34.64
C THR A 309 11.23 -12.59 33.98
N VAL A 310 10.95 -12.85 32.69
CA VAL A 310 9.86 -12.19 31.93
C VAL A 310 8.64 -13.09 31.84
N LEU A 311 7.50 -12.60 32.32
CA LEU A 311 6.26 -13.34 32.48
C LEU A 311 5.15 -12.65 31.69
N GLY A 312 4.38 -13.40 30.90
CA GLY A 312 3.26 -12.86 30.11
C GLY A 312 2.37 -13.98 29.52
N LYS A 313 1.83 -13.78 28.32
CA LYS A 313 0.96 -14.76 27.66
C LYS A 313 1.70 -16.01 27.20
N ALA A 314 2.96 -15.92 26.76
CA ALA A 314 3.69 -17.08 26.25
C ALA A 314 3.97 -18.13 27.36
N GLY A 315 4.04 -17.68 28.62
CA GLY A 315 4.10 -18.56 29.80
C GLY A 315 2.73 -18.89 30.42
N GLY A 316 1.63 -18.49 29.77
CA GLY A 316 0.27 -18.74 30.24
C GLY A 316 -0.15 -17.91 31.46
N PHE A 317 0.63 -16.89 31.83
CA PHE A 317 0.36 -16.00 32.96
C PHE A 317 -0.85 -15.13 32.64
N VAL A 318 -0.83 -14.44 31.49
CA VAL A 318 -1.92 -13.58 31.02
C VAL A 318 -2.73 -14.32 29.93
N PRO A 319 -4.07 -14.28 29.94
CA PRO A 319 -4.88 -14.87 28.86
C PRO A 319 -4.55 -14.27 27.49
N ARG A 320 -4.52 -15.10 26.43
CA ARG A 320 -4.35 -14.66 25.03
C ARG A 320 -5.70 -14.34 24.35
N GLU A 321 -6.79 -14.73 24.99
CA GLU A 321 -8.17 -14.66 24.50
C GLU A 321 -9.06 -13.88 25.46
N GLY A 322 -10.08 -13.21 24.92
CA GLY A 322 -10.97 -12.34 25.69
C GLY A 322 -10.34 -10.98 26.04
N GLU A 323 -11.18 -10.09 26.58
CA GLU A 323 -10.76 -8.78 27.08
C GLU A 323 -10.09 -8.95 28.45
N LEU A 324 -8.94 -8.29 28.65
CA LEU A 324 -8.28 -8.29 29.95
C LEU A 324 -8.99 -7.35 30.91
N ASP A 325 -9.04 -7.74 32.18
CA ASP A 325 -9.56 -6.94 33.28
C ASP A 325 -8.67 -7.06 34.52
N ILE A 326 -9.07 -6.41 35.61
CA ILE A 326 -8.37 -6.46 36.90
C ILE A 326 -8.25 -7.91 37.40
N SER A 327 -9.28 -8.75 37.21
CA SER A 327 -9.28 -10.15 37.67
C SER A 327 -8.26 -10.99 36.91
N ALA A 328 -8.11 -10.79 35.60
CA ALA A 328 -7.11 -11.44 34.76
C ALA A 328 -5.68 -11.10 35.18
N PHE A 329 -5.43 -9.85 35.62
CA PHE A 329 -4.13 -9.44 36.15
C PHE A 329 -3.76 -10.18 37.46
N LEU A 330 -4.73 -10.36 38.35
CA LEU A 330 -4.55 -11.08 39.62
C LEU A 330 -4.20 -12.57 39.42
N GLU A 331 -4.78 -13.22 38.41
CA GLU A 331 -4.44 -14.60 38.05
C GLU A 331 -3.06 -14.71 37.40
N ALA A 332 -2.67 -13.71 36.60
CA ALA A 332 -1.36 -13.65 35.99
C ALA A 332 -0.24 -13.55 37.03
N LEU A 333 -0.45 -12.75 38.08
CA LEU A 333 0.44 -12.69 39.24
C LEU A 333 0.58 -14.05 39.95
N LYS A 334 -0.51 -14.81 40.12
CA LYS A 334 -0.43 -16.12 40.79
C LYS A 334 0.40 -17.13 40.02
N LYS A 335 0.21 -17.18 38.71
CA LYS A 335 0.99 -18.07 37.85
C LYS A 335 2.44 -17.63 37.83
N ALA A 336 2.69 -16.31 37.76
CA ALA A 336 4.01 -15.68 37.58
C ALA A 336 5.10 -16.21 38.52
N PHE A 337 4.70 -16.71 39.69
CA PHE A 337 5.58 -17.29 40.68
C PHE A 337 5.71 -18.82 40.57
N GLU A 338 6.05 -19.31 39.36
CA GLU A 338 7.03 -20.38 39.06
C GLU A 338 6.51 -21.59 38.24
N LEU A 339 7.07 -21.80 37.02
CA LEU A 339 7.69 -23.04 36.49
C LEU A 339 8.10 -22.91 34.97
N ASP A 340 8.95 -23.82 34.43
CA ASP A 340 10.29 -23.52 33.83
C ASP A 340 10.67 -24.17 32.42
N ILE A 341 11.61 -23.54 31.65
CA ILE A 341 12.63 -23.99 30.59
C ILE A 341 12.44 -23.87 29.01
N GLU A 342 13.55 -23.50 28.30
CA GLU A 342 13.88 -22.93 26.93
C GLU A 342 14.38 -23.85 25.75
N SER A 343 14.46 -23.33 24.48
CA SER A 343 15.68 -23.16 23.60
C SER A 343 15.43 -23.05 22.05
N GLU A 344 16.48 -23.04 21.20
CA GLU A 344 16.93 -21.93 20.31
C GLU A 344 17.42 -22.30 18.85
N THR A 345 17.61 -21.27 17.99
CA THR A 345 18.55 -21.08 16.81
C THR A 345 18.13 -21.24 15.32
N GLY A 346 18.72 -20.37 14.46
CA GLY A 346 18.41 -20.14 13.02
C GLY A 346 19.58 -20.33 12.01
N ILE A 347 19.39 -19.89 10.76
CA ILE A 347 20.20 -20.23 9.55
C ILE A 347 20.55 -18.98 8.70
N ILE A 348 21.71 -19.00 8.01
CA ILE A 348 22.31 -17.92 7.19
C ILE A 348 22.16 -18.18 5.65
N PRO A 349 21.94 -17.17 4.77
CA PRO A 349 21.79 -17.36 3.30
C PRO A 349 22.92 -16.79 2.39
N LEU A 350 22.89 -17.17 1.09
CA LEU A 350 23.90 -16.95 0.03
C LEU A 350 23.40 -16.01 -1.11
N GLU A 351 24.30 -15.27 -1.80
CA GLU A 351 23.97 -14.27 -2.86
C GLU A 351 24.09 -14.74 -4.34
N LEU A 352 23.34 -14.09 -5.26
CA LEU A 352 23.26 -14.38 -6.72
C LEU A 352 23.28 -13.10 -7.60
N ALA A 353 23.70 -13.24 -8.88
CA ALA A 353 23.85 -12.16 -9.85
C ALA A 353 22.52 -11.54 -10.39
N PRO A 354 22.49 -10.24 -10.73
CA PRO A 354 21.27 -9.53 -11.14
C PRO A 354 20.84 -9.79 -12.60
N ARG A 355 19.52 -9.82 -12.84
CA ARG A 355 18.90 -9.94 -14.18
C ARG A 355 17.89 -8.80 -14.39
N PRO A 356 18.08 -7.90 -15.38
CA PRO A 356 17.18 -6.76 -15.57
C PRO A 356 15.84 -7.16 -16.21
N PRO A 357 14.74 -6.45 -15.93
CA PRO A 357 13.42 -6.72 -16.52
C PRO A 357 13.35 -6.30 -18.00
N ALA A 358 12.72 -7.11 -18.89
CA ALA A 358 12.55 -6.77 -20.31
C ALA A 358 11.30 -7.42 -20.95
N LEU A 359 10.65 -6.71 -21.89
CA LEU A 359 9.52 -7.20 -22.70
C LEU A 359 9.97 -8.06 -23.89
N CYS A 360 9.19 -9.09 -24.25
CA CYS A 360 9.45 -9.96 -25.41
C CYS A 360 9.54 -9.19 -26.74
N ALA A 361 10.25 -9.75 -27.72
CA ALA A 361 10.34 -9.22 -29.08
C ALA A 361 8.95 -9.10 -29.74
N GLY A 362 8.60 -7.88 -30.15
CA GLY A 362 7.31 -7.51 -30.75
C GLY A 362 6.09 -7.63 -29.83
N CYS A 363 6.28 -7.68 -28.51
CA CYS A 363 5.17 -7.58 -27.54
C CYS A 363 4.28 -6.35 -27.83
N SER A 364 2.95 -6.55 -27.87
CA SER A 364 1.96 -5.51 -28.14
C SER A 364 1.98 -4.37 -27.12
N HIS A 365 2.26 -4.65 -25.85
CA HIS A 365 2.35 -3.63 -24.80
C HIS A 365 3.36 -2.53 -25.14
N ARG A 366 4.47 -2.87 -25.83
CA ARG A 366 5.46 -1.88 -26.25
C ARG A 366 4.88 -0.86 -27.25
N ALA A 367 4.01 -1.31 -28.15
CA ALA A 367 3.34 -0.43 -29.10
C ALA A 367 2.27 0.44 -28.42
N THR A 368 1.58 -0.11 -27.41
CA THR A 368 0.66 0.66 -26.55
C THR A 368 1.39 1.76 -25.79
N PHE A 369 2.48 1.44 -25.09
CA PHE A 369 3.28 2.42 -24.35
C PHE A 369 3.86 3.52 -25.25
N TYR A 370 4.30 3.15 -26.46
CA TYR A 370 4.73 4.13 -27.45
C TYR A 370 3.61 5.11 -27.81
N SER A 371 2.39 4.61 -28.04
CA SER A 371 1.23 5.44 -28.38
C SER A 371 0.78 6.32 -27.22
N MET A 372 0.74 5.78 -25.99
CA MET A 372 0.47 6.54 -24.76
C MET A 372 1.44 7.72 -24.64
N LYS A 373 2.75 7.43 -24.68
CA LYS A 373 3.80 8.47 -24.55
C LYS A 373 3.73 9.52 -25.66
N LYS A 374 3.38 9.10 -26.89
CA LYS A 374 3.26 10.01 -28.03
C LYS A 374 2.13 11.03 -27.87
N VAL A 375 1.02 10.64 -27.24
CA VAL A 375 -0.19 11.46 -27.08
C VAL A 375 -0.20 12.26 -25.77
N PHE A 376 0.19 11.63 -24.67
CA PHE A 376 0.18 12.22 -23.34
C PHE A 376 1.46 13.02 -23.04
N GLY A 377 2.58 12.66 -23.65
CA GLY A 377 3.87 13.34 -23.47
C GLY A 377 4.63 12.87 -22.23
N ASN A 378 5.81 13.44 -21.99
CA ASN A 378 6.66 13.03 -20.85
C ASN A 378 6.19 13.60 -19.50
N ASP A 379 5.40 14.68 -19.54
CA ASP A 379 4.95 15.39 -18.34
C ASP A 379 3.73 14.73 -17.69
N ALA A 380 2.97 13.92 -18.44
CA ALA A 380 1.86 13.14 -17.90
C ALA A 380 2.32 12.11 -16.86
N ILE A 381 1.40 11.67 -16.03
CA ILE A 381 1.64 10.67 -14.99
C ILE A 381 1.10 9.32 -15.44
N TYR A 382 1.89 8.26 -15.23
CA TYR A 382 1.57 6.93 -15.72
C TYR A 382 1.56 5.87 -14.60
N PRO A 383 0.53 5.85 -13.73
CA PRO A 383 0.39 4.80 -12.74
C PRO A 383 0.22 3.44 -13.43
N SER A 384 0.89 2.41 -12.94
CA SER A 384 0.85 1.11 -13.57
C SER A 384 0.74 0.02 -12.52
N ASP A 385 0.40 -1.17 -13.00
CA ASP A 385 0.11 -2.32 -12.16
C ASP A 385 1.29 -3.30 -12.12
N ILE A 386 1.17 -4.44 -11.42
CA ILE A 386 2.15 -5.56 -11.48
C ILE A 386 1.81 -6.63 -12.54
N GLY A 387 2.70 -6.80 -13.53
CA GLY A 387 2.54 -7.77 -14.61
C GLY A 387 3.51 -7.54 -15.77
N CYS A 388 3.24 -8.09 -16.96
CA CYS A 388 4.13 -7.90 -18.12
C CYS A 388 4.39 -6.42 -18.42
N TYR A 389 3.39 -5.57 -18.16
CA TYR A 389 3.46 -4.13 -18.32
C TYR A 389 4.43 -3.44 -17.36
N THR A 390 4.73 -3.99 -16.18
CA THR A 390 5.79 -3.49 -15.29
C THR A 390 7.18 -3.60 -15.95
N LEU A 391 7.39 -4.62 -16.80
CA LEU A 391 8.63 -4.76 -17.59
C LEU A 391 8.79 -3.64 -18.62
N GLY A 392 7.73 -2.85 -18.85
CA GLY A 392 7.72 -1.63 -19.64
C GLY A 392 8.36 -0.43 -18.96
N ILE A 393 8.93 -0.53 -17.74
CA ILE A 393 9.55 0.62 -17.03
C ILE A 393 10.48 1.49 -17.90
N GLN A 394 11.20 0.87 -18.85
CA GLN A 394 12.09 1.58 -19.77
C GLN A 394 11.36 2.43 -20.85
N SER A 395 10.05 2.27 -21.03
CA SER A 395 9.24 3.09 -21.94
C SER A 395 9.04 4.51 -21.40
N GLY A 396 9.15 4.72 -20.08
CA GLY A 396 8.77 5.96 -19.40
C GLY A 396 7.25 6.15 -19.28
N THR A 397 6.48 5.05 -19.22
CA THR A 397 5.01 5.05 -19.00
C THR A 397 4.60 4.09 -17.88
N VAL A 398 5.51 3.84 -16.92
CA VAL A 398 5.29 2.99 -15.74
C VAL A 398 5.99 3.72 -14.59
N GLU A 399 5.21 4.42 -13.79
CA GLU A 399 5.72 5.31 -12.73
C GLU A 399 5.34 4.85 -11.34
N THR A 400 4.34 3.97 -11.24
CA THR A 400 3.97 3.28 -10.01
C THR A 400 3.73 1.79 -10.30
N THR A 401 3.93 0.94 -9.30
CA THR A 401 3.55 -0.47 -9.26
C THR A 401 3.53 -0.89 -7.79
N LEU A 402 2.34 -0.86 -7.19
CA LEU A 402 2.13 -1.23 -5.79
C LEU A 402 1.71 -2.71 -5.70
N CYS A 403 0.55 -3.06 -6.25
CA CYS A 403 0.03 -4.42 -6.24
C CYS A 403 -0.99 -4.64 -7.36
N MET A 404 -1.52 -5.87 -7.50
CA MET A 404 -2.47 -6.20 -8.56
C MET A 404 -3.77 -5.38 -8.42
N GLY A 405 -4.13 -4.64 -9.47
CA GLY A 405 -5.34 -3.84 -9.60
C GLY A 405 -5.27 -2.41 -9.03
N SER A 406 -4.10 -1.99 -8.54
CA SER A 406 -3.90 -0.70 -7.87
C SER A 406 -3.76 0.49 -8.81
N SER A 407 -3.46 0.27 -10.09
CA SER A 407 -3.12 1.35 -11.04
C SER A 407 -4.23 2.39 -11.22
N ILE A 408 -5.49 1.97 -11.24
CA ILE A 408 -6.65 2.86 -11.46
C ILE A 408 -6.99 3.66 -10.20
N SER A 409 -6.98 3.02 -9.04
CA SER A 409 -7.28 3.63 -7.73
C SER A 409 -6.18 4.60 -7.29
N ILE A 410 -4.90 4.27 -7.53
CA ILE A 410 -3.78 5.20 -7.36
C ILE A 410 -3.96 6.43 -8.28
N ALA A 411 -4.34 6.23 -9.55
CA ALA A 411 -4.63 7.32 -10.47
C ALA A 411 -5.78 8.22 -9.97
N SER A 412 -6.83 7.61 -9.41
CA SER A 412 -7.94 8.31 -8.77
C SER A 412 -7.46 9.15 -7.58
N GLY A 413 -6.62 8.58 -6.70
CA GLY A 413 -6.04 9.26 -5.55
C GLY A 413 -5.17 10.45 -5.93
N LEU A 414 -4.32 10.30 -6.95
CA LEU A 414 -3.50 11.39 -7.50
C LEU A 414 -4.38 12.55 -7.99
N TYR A 415 -5.43 12.25 -8.77
CA TYR A 415 -6.37 13.26 -9.27
C TYR A 415 -7.09 13.97 -8.13
N HIS A 416 -7.62 13.23 -7.16
CA HIS A 416 -8.38 13.81 -6.04
C HIS A 416 -7.53 14.56 -5.03
N ALA A 417 -6.22 14.27 -4.95
CA ALA A 417 -5.27 15.09 -4.23
C ALA A 417 -5.07 16.48 -4.87
N GLY A 418 -5.51 16.70 -6.11
CA GLY A 418 -5.42 17.97 -6.83
C GLY A 418 -4.32 18.02 -7.88
N GLU A 419 -3.76 16.87 -8.28
CA GLU A 419 -2.78 16.80 -9.36
C GLU A 419 -3.39 17.25 -10.70
N LYS A 420 -2.71 18.19 -11.36
CA LYS A 420 -3.23 18.87 -12.57
C LYS A 420 -2.71 18.25 -13.86
N ARG A 421 -1.62 17.48 -13.80
CA ARG A 421 -1.06 16.81 -14.98
C ARG A 421 -2.02 15.72 -15.48
N PRO A 422 -2.08 15.48 -16.81
CA PRO A 422 -2.84 14.37 -17.35
C PRO A 422 -2.39 13.03 -16.76
N ILE A 423 -3.34 12.17 -16.37
CA ILE A 423 -3.06 10.86 -15.78
C ILE A 423 -3.57 9.76 -16.72
N CYS A 424 -2.67 8.88 -17.15
CA CYS A 424 -2.98 7.74 -18.03
C CYS A 424 -2.42 6.46 -17.42
N CYS A 425 -3.25 5.69 -16.72
CA CYS A 425 -2.80 4.48 -16.05
C CYS A 425 -2.87 3.24 -16.96
N SER A 426 -2.13 2.19 -16.61
CA SER A 426 -2.14 0.92 -17.34
C SER A 426 -2.31 -0.31 -16.45
N ILE A 427 -3.18 -1.23 -16.90
CA ILE A 427 -3.52 -2.48 -16.23
C ILE A 427 -3.64 -3.61 -17.27
N GLY A 428 -3.31 -4.86 -16.91
CA GLY A 428 -3.56 -6.02 -17.77
C GLY A 428 -5.00 -6.51 -17.73
N ASP A 429 -5.42 -7.27 -18.73
CA ASP A 429 -6.72 -7.97 -18.75
C ASP A 429 -6.96 -8.84 -17.52
N SER A 430 -6.04 -9.77 -17.20
CA SER A 430 -6.20 -10.65 -16.04
C SER A 430 -6.28 -9.89 -14.72
N THR A 431 -5.47 -8.82 -14.61
CA THR A 431 -5.40 -7.96 -13.43
C THR A 431 -6.63 -7.08 -13.29
N PHE A 432 -7.20 -6.65 -14.42
CA PHE A 432 -8.49 -5.97 -14.45
C PHE A 432 -9.59 -6.87 -13.90
N PHE A 433 -9.68 -8.13 -14.35
CA PHE A 433 -10.63 -9.11 -13.81
C PHE A 433 -10.38 -9.48 -12.34
N HIS A 434 -9.17 -9.30 -11.83
CA HIS A 434 -8.86 -9.61 -10.43
C HIS A 434 -9.48 -8.58 -9.47
N THR A 435 -9.03 -7.33 -9.57
CA THR A 435 -9.43 -6.24 -8.66
C THR A 435 -9.58 -4.90 -9.38
N GLY A 436 -9.11 -4.78 -10.63
CA GLY A 436 -9.23 -3.53 -11.40
C GLY A 436 -10.68 -3.15 -11.77
N MET A 437 -11.61 -4.10 -11.80
CA MET A 437 -13.05 -3.80 -11.94
C MET A 437 -13.55 -2.91 -10.80
N ASN A 438 -13.19 -3.24 -9.57
CA ASN A 438 -13.55 -2.46 -8.38
C ASN A 438 -12.95 -1.06 -8.48
N SER A 439 -11.69 -0.95 -8.87
CA SER A 439 -11.02 0.34 -9.04
C SER A 439 -11.65 1.20 -10.15
N LEU A 440 -12.09 0.61 -11.27
CA LEU A 440 -12.81 1.34 -12.32
C LEU A 440 -14.18 1.83 -11.83
N LEU A 441 -14.94 0.96 -11.17
CA LEU A 441 -16.24 1.32 -10.60
C LEU A 441 -16.10 2.49 -9.62
N ASN A 442 -15.06 2.47 -8.77
CA ASN A 442 -14.76 3.54 -7.83
C ASN A 442 -14.44 4.86 -8.53
N ALA A 443 -13.51 4.83 -9.50
CA ALA A 443 -13.09 6.02 -10.24
C ALA A 443 -14.27 6.68 -10.96
N VAL A 444 -15.15 5.89 -11.57
CA VAL A 444 -16.38 6.39 -12.21
C VAL A 444 -17.33 7.00 -11.18
N PHE A 445 -17.64 6.27 -10.11
CA PHE A 445 -18.58 6.71 -9.07
C PHE A 445 -18.13 8.02 -8.40
N ASN A 446 -16.83 8.10 -8.09
CA ASN A 446 -16.18 9.24 -7.44
C ASN A 446 -15.69 10.33 -8.42
N LYS A 447 -16.03 10.20 -9.71
CA LYS A 447 -15.81 11.21 -10.76
C LYS A 447 -14.34 11.58 -10.97
N ALA A 448 -13.46 10.59 -10.96
CA ALA A 448 -12.08 10.76 -11.34
C ALA A 448 -11.95 11.12 -12.83
N ASN A 449 -11.05 12.07 -13.15
CA ASN A 449 -10.74 12.44 -14.53
C ASN A 449 -9.41 11.82 -14.97
N ILE A 450 -9.48 10.57 -15.45
CA ILE A 450 -8.31 9.74 -15.76
C ILE A 450 -8.54 8.91 -17.02
N THR A 451 -7.46 8.55 -17.71
CA THR A 451 -7.50 7.55 -18.79
C THR A 451 -6.98 6.20 -18.30
N VAL A 452 -7.79 5.16 -18.43
CA VAL A 452 -7.46 3.77 -18.07
C VAL A 452 -7.08 2.99 -19.33
N THR A 453 -5.87 2.44 -19.36
CA THR A 453 -5.39 1.60 -20.47
C THR A 453 -5.42 0.13 -20.07
N ILE A 454 -6.32 -0.64 -20.68
CA ILE A 454 -6.36 -2.10 -20.47
C ILE A 454 -5.54 -2.79 -21.56
N LEU A 455 -4.51 -3.50 -21.13
CA LEU A 455 -3.57 -4.24 -21.97
C LEU A 455 -4.05 -5.68 -22.13
N ASP A 456 -4.97 -5.90 -23.06
CA ASP A 456 -5.56 -7.21 -23.36
C ASP A 456 -4.64 -8.05 -24.25
N ASN A 457 -3.84 -8.91 -23.61
CA ASN A 457 -3.02 -9.90 -24.30
C ASN A 457 -3.62 -11.32 -24.31
N ARG A 458 -4.88 -11.44 -23.87
CA ARG A 458 -5.68 -12.67 -23.84
C ARG A 458 -5.09 -13.75 -22.93
N ILE A 459 -4.24 -13.43 -21.96
CA ILE A 459 -3.59 -14.46 -21.13
C ILE A 459 -2.94 -13.89 -19.85
N THR A 460 -3.00 -14.64 -18.76
CA THR A 460 -2.18 -14.34 -17.57
C THR A 460 -0.73 -14.79 -17.82
N ALA A 461 0.07 -13.92 -18.45
CA ALA A 461 1.34 -14.30 -19.09
C ALA A 461 2.48 -14.65 -18.10
N MET A 462 2.84 -13.73 -17.20
CA MET A 462 4.07 -13.84 -16.37
C MET A 462 4.10 -15.06 -15.46
N THR A 463 2.94 -15.51 -14.98
CA THR A 463 2.79 -16.61 -14.04
C THR A 463 2.78 -17.98 -14.71
N GLY A 464 2.82 -18.05 -16.05
CA GLY A 464 2.81 -19.33 -16.78
C GLY A 464 1.82 -19.43 -17.93
N HIS A 465 1.20 -18.34 -18.38
CA HIS A 465 0.23 -18.31 -19.48
C HIS A 465 -1.10 -19.03 -19.13
N GLN A 466 -1.65 -18.75 -17.95
CA GLN A 466 -2.94 -19.28 -17.51
C GLN A 466 -4.11 -18.59 -18.24
N PRO A 467 -5.22 -19.31 -18.50
CA PRO A 467 -6.45 -18.69 -18.97
C PRO A 467 -7.02 -17.72 -17.93
N ASN A 468 -7.74 -16.71 -18.41
CA ASN A 468 -8.47 -15.74 -17.60
C ASN A 468 -9.91 -15.60 -18.15
N PRO A 469 -10.83 -14.89 -17.47
CA PRO A 469 -12.22 -14.76 -17.92
C PRO A 469 -12.41 -14.22 -19.35
N GLY A 470 -11.40 -13.54 -19.90
CA GLY A 470 -11.42 -12.98 -21.24
C GLY A 470 -11.10 -13.99 -22.36
N VAL A 471 -10.93 -15.29 -22.10
CA VAL A 471 -10.49 -16.26 -23.14
C VAL A 471 -11.54 -17.25 -23.61
N GLY A 472 -12.66 -17.41 -22.89
CA GLY A 472 -13.77 -18.28 -23.29
C GLY A 472 -13.52 -19.78 -23.11
N TYR A 473 -12.53 -20.18 -22.31
CA TYR A 473 -12.33 -21.57 -21.91
C TYR A 473 -11.81 -21.67 -20.46
N THR A 474 -12.18 -22.74 -19.76
CA THR A 474 -11.75 -23.01 -18.38
C THR A 474 -10.30 -23.51 -18.35
N VAL A 475 -9.75 -23.68 -17.15
CA VAL A 475 -8.40 -24.28 -16.97
C VAL A 475 -8.31 -25.72 -17.51
N THR A 476 -9.43 -26.45 -17.62
CA THR A 476 -9.48 -27.81 -18.20
C THR A 476 -9.62 -27.80 -19.72
N GLY A 477 -9.74 -26.62 -20.34
CA GLY A 477 -9.94 -26.46 -21.79
C GLY A 477 -11.40 -26.60 -22.22
N GLU A 478 -12.34 -26.68 -21.28
CA GLU A 478 -13.77 -26.69 -21.59
C GLU A 478 -14.20 -25.30 -22.09
N PRO A 479 -14.92 -25.20 -23.21
CA PRO A 479 -15.51 -23.94 -23.65
C PRO A 479 -16.42 -23.34 -22.56
N THR A 480 -16.31 -22.04 -22.34
CA THR A 480 -17.13 -21.29 -21.39
C THR A 480 -17.40 -19.87 -21.91
N VAL A 481 -18.04 -19.02 -21.11
CA VAL A 481 -18.36 -17.64 -21.47
C VAL A 481 -17.08 -16.81 -21.54
N GLU A 482 -16.88 -16.12 -22.66
CA GLU A 482 -15.85 -15.09 -22.80
C GLU A 482 -16.39 -13.75 -22.30
N VAL A 483 -15.76 -13.19 -21.26
CA VAL A 483 -16.16 -11.88 -20.72
C VAL A 483 -15.59 -10.75 -21.61
N SER A 484 -16.49 -9.93 -22.14
CA SER A 484 -16.15 -8.74 -22.93
C SER A 484 -15.71 -7.59 -22.04
N LEU A 485 -14.42 -7.25 -22.08
CA LEU A 485 -13.86 -6.09 -21.35
C LEU A 485 -14.58 -4.78 -21.70
N ALA A 486 -14.92 -4.58 -22.98
CA ALA A 486 -15.54 -3.34 -23.44
C ALA A 486 -16.97 -3.17 -22.91
N GLU A 487 -17.78 -4.23 -22.94
CA GLU A 487 -19.14 -4.22 -22.39
C GLU A 487 -19.12 -4.09 -20.87
N LEU A 488 -18.19 -4.79 -20.21
CA LEU A 488 -17.99 -4.69 -18.77
C LEU A 488 -17.61 -3.27 -18.32
N CYS A 489 -16.67 -2.62 -19.02
CA CYS A 489 -16.30 -1.23 -18.72
C CYS A 489 -17.48 -0.26 -18.88
N ARG A 490 -18.29 -0.42 -19.94
CA ARG A 490 -19.49 0.39 -20.15
C ARG A 490 -20.54 0.14 -19.07
N ALA A 491 -20.73 -1.13 -18.66
CA ALA A 491 -21.66 -1.49 -17.60
C ALA A 491 -21.27 -0.90 -16.23
N MET A 492 -19.97 -0.71 -15.98
CA MET A 492 -19.45 -0.01 -14.80
C MET A 492 -19.53 1.52 -14.90
N GLY A 493 -20.00 2.06 -16.03
CA GLY A 493 -20.27 3.50 -16.21
C GLY A 493 -19.13 4.31 -16.82
N ALA A 494 -18.09 3.68 -17.38
CA ALA A 494 -17.05 4.41 -18.11
C ALA A 494 -17.66 5.17 -19.30
N GLY A 495 -17.47 6.49 -19.33
CA GLY A 495 -18.15 7.37 -20.29
C GLY A 495 -17.60 7.30 -21.73
N SER A 496 -16.37 6.81 -21.88
CA SER A 496 -15.74 6.55 -23.18
C SER A 496 -14.99 5.22 -23.13
N VAL A 497 -15.25 4.32 -24.08
CA VAL A 497 -14.61 3.01 -24.17
C VAL A 497 -14.25 2.70 -25.62
N ALA A 498 -12.95 2.64 -25.91
CA ALA A 498 -12.40 2.28 -27.22
C ALA A 498 -11.64 0.95 -27.16
N VAL A 499 -11.76 0.12 -28.21
CA VAL A 499 -10.94 -1.08 -28.40
C VAL A 499 -10.11 -0.84 -29.65
N VAL A 500 -8.79 -1.03 -29.55
CA VAL A 500 -7.84 -0.76 -30.63
C VAL A 500 -6.85 -1.90 -30.82
N ASP A 501 -6.38 -2.06 -32.05
CA ASP A 501 -5.16 -2.84 -32.31
C ASP A 501 -3.92 -1.99 -32.00
N PRO A 502 -3.14 -2.27 -30.94
CA PRO A 502 -1.93 -1.52 -30.62
C PRO A 502 -0.84 -1.59 -31.70
N TYR A 503 -0.89 -2.54 -32.65
CA TYR A 503 0.02 -2.53 -33.79
C TYR A 503 -0.37 -1.53 -34.86
N ASN A 504 -1.61 -1.02 -34.87
CA ASN A 504 -2.02 0.10 -35.72
C ASN A 504 -1.79 1.42 -34.96
N LEU A 505 -0.63 2.06 -35.18
CA LEU A 505 -0.24 3.23 -34.40
C LEU A 505 -1.17 4.44 -34.61
N GLU A 506 -1.72 4.61 -35.81
CA GLU A 506 -2.62 5.73 -36.12
C GLU A 506 -3.94 5.59 -35.34
N GLU A 507 -4.56 4.41 -35.40
CA GLU A 507 -5.78 4.08 -34.68
C GLU A 507 -5.58 4.20 -33.16
N ALA A 508 -4.50 3.58 -32.63
CA ALA A 508 -4.21 3.61 -31.21
C ALA A 508 -3.99 5.04 -30.71
N GLN A 509 -3.20 5.86 -31.42
CA GLN A 509 -2.96 7.26 -31.05
C GLN A 509 -4.24 8.11 -31.15
N GLY A 510 -5.09 7.85 -32.14
CA GLY A 510 -6.40 8.49 -32.27
C GLY A 510 -7.31 8.22 -31.06
N ALA A 511 -7.39 6.95 -30.63
CA ALA A 511 -8.18 6.57 -29.46
C ALA A 511 -7.62 7.17 -28.15
N PHE A 512 -6.29 7.15 -27.96
CA PHE A 512 -5.68 7.81 -26.79
C PHE A 512 -5.91 9.31 -26.78
N LYS A 513 -5.93 9.97 -27.95
CA LYS A 513 -6.24 11.41 -28.03
C LYS A 513 -7.68 11.68 -27.64
N ALA A 514 -8.62 10.90 -28.18
CA ALA A 514 -10.03 11.03 -27.81
C ALA A 514 -10.27 10.75 -26.31
N ALA A 515 -9.55 9.80 -25.71
CA ALA A 515 -9.61 9.52 -24.28
C ALA A 515 -9.00 10.65 -23.42
N LYS A 516 -7.88 11.24 -23.86
CA LYS A 516 -7.24 12.38 -23.19
C LYS A 516 -8.13 13.63 -23.18
N ASP A 517 -8.88 13.84 -24.26
CA ASP A 517 -9.76 15.00 -24.42
C ASP A 517 -11.14 14.81 -23.74
N PHE A 518 -11.42 13.63 -23.17
CA PHE A 518 -12.68 13.31 -22.48
C PHE A 518 -12.62 13.75 -21.01
N GLU A 519 -13.65 14.45 -20.54
CA GLU A 519 -13.81 14.81 -19.12
C GLU A 519 -14.45 13.67 -18.33
N GLY A 520 -13.67 13.03 -17.45
CA GLY A 520 -14.09 11.92 -16.60
C GLY A 520 -13.23 10.68 -16.83
N THR A 521 -13.75 9.51 -16.46
CA THR A 521 -13.01 8.26 -16.62
C THR A 521 -13.21 7.66 -18.01
N ALA A 522 -12.15 7.65 -18.82
CA ALA A 522 -12.11 7.05 -20.16
C ALA A 522 -11.31 5.75 -20.16
N VAL A 523 -11.65 4.80 -21.04
CA VAL A 523 -10.99 3.49 -21.16
C VAL A 523 -10.53 3.22 -22.59
N VAL A 524 -9.26 2.84 -22.76
CA VAL A 524 -8.69 2.34 -24.02
C VAL A 524 -8.21 0.91 -23.82
N ILE A 525 -8.81 -0.04 -24.55
CA ILE A 525 -8.47 -1.46 -24.52
C ILE A 525 -7.57 -1.77 -25.72
N ALA A 526 -6.28 -1.99 -25.47
CA ALA A 526 -5.32 -2.40 -26.49
C ALA A 526 -5.29 -3.93 -26.61
N LYS A 527 -5.97 -4.46 -27.62
CA LYS A 527 -6.24 -5.91 -27.76
C LYS A 527 -5.36 -6.58 -28.80
N GLN A 528 -4.41 -7.40 -28.35
CA GLN A 528 -3.57 -8.24 -29.22
C GLN A 528 -3.06 -9.47 -28.45
N PRO A 529 -3.18 -10.70 -28.97
CA PRO A 529 -2.70 -11.89 -28.28
C PRO A 529 -1.21 -11.79 -27.91
N CYS A 530 -0.85 -12.32 -26.74
CA CYS A 530 0.54 -12.47 -26.32
C CYS A 530 1.36 -13.13 -27.43
N VAL A 531 2.52 -12.55 -27.78
CA VAL A 531 3.35 -13.05 -28.89
C VAL A 531 3.81 -14.50 -28.72
N ILE A 532 3.99 -14.95 -27.48
CA ILE A 532 4.39 -16.33 -27.16
C ILE A 532 3.18 -17.27 -27.32
N SER A 533 2.07 -16.98 -26.63
CA SER A 533 0.85 -17.79 -26.72
C SER A 533 0.26 -17.82 -28.12
N GLY A 534 0.21 -16.68 -28.81
CA GLY A 534 -0.27 -16.57 -30.18
C GLY A 534 0.55 -17.45 -31.13
N LYS A 535 1.88 -17.45 -31.01
CA LYS A 535 2.75 -18.33 -31.80
C LYS A 535 2.47 -19.82 -31.50
N ARG A 536 2.25 -20.19 -30.23
CA ARG A 536 1.87 -21.55 -29.84
C ARG A 536 0.50 -21.95 -30.42
N ALA A 537 -0.44 -21.01 -30.48
CA ALA A 537 -1.77 -21.18 -31.07
C ALA A 537 -1.78 -21.09 -32.61
N GLY A 538 -0.62 -21.08 -33.27
CA GLY A 538 -0.52 -21.14 -34.73
C GLY A 538 -0.49 -19.79 -35.44
N ILE A 539 -0.48 -18.65 -34.74
CA ILE A 539 -0.31 -17.33 -35.37
C ILE A 539 1.09 -17.26 -36.00
N ARG A 540 1.16 -16.92 -37.28
CA ARG A 540 2.41 -16.76 -38.05
C ARG A 540 2.40 -15.40 -38.74
N ARG A 541 3.32 -14.51 -38.34
CA ARG A 541 3.52 -13.19 -38.96
C ARG A 541 4.82 -13.19 -39.75
N VAL A 542 4.89 -12.37 -40.79
CA VAL A 542 6.09 -12.23 -41.62
C VAL A 542 7.11 -11.36 -40.87
N PRO A 543 8.37 -11.81 -40.68
CA PRO A 543 9.41 -10.99 -40.09
C PRO A 543 9.76 -9.79 -40.97
N TYR A 544 10.39 -8.78 -40.36
CA TYR A 544 10.87 -7.57 -41.02
C TYR A 544 12.39 -7.55 -41.07
N ILE A 545 12.95 -6.86 -42.07
CA ILE A 545 14.38 -6.60 -42.25
C ILE A 545 14.62 -5.11 -42.49
N VAL A 546 15.82 -4.66 -42.13
CA VAL A 546 16.30 -3.31 -42.47
C VAL A 546 16.97 -3.36 -43.83
N ASP A 547 16.61 -2.43 -44.71
CA ASP A 547 17.32 -2.11 -45.94
C ASP A 547 18.48 -1.15 -45.61
N PRO A 548 19.74 -1.60 -45.66
CA PRO A 548 20.89 -0.79 -45.23
C PRO A 548 21.13 0.42 -46.14
N GLU A 549 20.66 0.38 -47.40
CA GLU A 549 20.81 1.49 -48.35
C GLU A 549 19.89 2.66 -48.01
N LYS A 550 18.71 2.38 -47.45
CA LYS A 550 17.72 3.39 -47.05
C LYS A 550 17.86 3.85 -45.60
N CYS A 551 18.59 3.12 -44.78
CA CYS A 551 18.67 3.38 -43.34
C CYS A 551 19.65 4.52 -43.05
N GLU A 552 19.14 5.66 -42.59
CA GLU A 552 19.96 6.83 -42.21
C GLU A 552 20.60 6.75 -40.80
N GLY A 553 20.50 5.60 -40.10
CA GLY A 553 21.12 5.44 -38.79
C GLY A 553 20.53 6.30 -37.66
N CYS A 554 19.32 6.85 -37.81
CA CYS A 554 18.69 7.79 -36.86
C CYS A 554 18.35 7.23 -35.45
N LYS A 555 18.57 5.92 -35.22
CA LYS A 555 18.30 5.17 -33.98
C LYS A 555 16.84 5.21 -33.46
N GLN A 556 15.87 5.73 -34.21
CA GLN A 556 14.46 5.78 -33.76
C GLN A 556 13.87 4.39 -33.50
N CYS A 557 14.13 3.42 -34.40
CA CYS A 557 13.71 2.02 -34.21
C CYS A 557 14.44 1.32 -33.06
N VAL A 558 15.68 1.73 -32.74
CA VAL A 558 16.46 1.19 -31.60
C VAL A 558 15.90 1.73 -30.29
N LYS A 559 15.60 3.04 -30.23
CA LYS A 559 14.98 3.71 -29.08
C LYS A 559 13.59 3.16 -28.72
N PHE A 560 12.91 2.51 -29.67
CA PHE A 560 11.68 1.77 -29.40
C PHE A 560 11.90 0.60 -28.41
N GLY A 561 13.13 0.10 -28.25
CA GLY A 561 13.48 -0.88 -27.21
C GLY A 561 12.99 -2.30 -27.48
N CYS A 562 12.90 -2.71 -28.75
CA CYS A 562 12.62 -4.10 -29.11
C CYS A 562 13.92 -4.92 -29.05
N PRO A 563 13.99 -6.06 -28.33
CA PRO A 563 15.19 -6.89 -28.26
C PRO A 563 15.57 -7.57 -29.57
N ALA A 564 14.71 -7.47 -30.59
CA ALA A 564 15.01 -7.94 -31.95
C ALA A 564 15.66 -6.86 -32.83
N ILE A 565 15.89 -5.63 -32.32
CA ILE A 565 16.48 -4.54 -33.07
C ILE A 565 17.79 -4.16 -32.39
N GLU A 566 18.88 -4.32 -33.13
CA GLU A 566 20.22 -3.99 -32.68
C GLU A 566 20.80 -2.88 -33.56
N PHE A 567 21.86 -2.23 -33.06
CA PHE A 567 22.54 -1.17 -33.79
C PHE A 567 23.99 -1.56 -34.02
N ASP A 568 24.38 -1.58 -35.28
CA ASP A 568 25.76 -1.75 -35.69
C ASP A 568 26.46 -0.38 -35.61
N GLU A 569 27.31 -0.19 -34.59
CA GLU A 569 28.04 1.06 -34.39
C GLU A 569 29.14 1.29 -35.44
N GLU A 570 29.63 0.24 -36.11
CA GLU A 570 30.65 0.35 -37.16
C GLU A 570 30.03 0.89 -38.45
N ASN A 571 28.97 0.23 -38.92
CA ASN A 571 28.29 0.59 -40.17
C ASN A 571 27.27 1.73 -39.97
N LYS A 572 26.99 2.12 -38.73
CA LYS A 572 25.97 3.12 -38.35
C LYS A 572 24.61 2.79 -38.95
N ARG A 573 24.22 1.52 -38.88
CA ARG A 573 22.95 0.99 -39.39
C ARG A 573 22.26 0.16 -38.30
N ALA A 574 20.93 0.21 -38.27
CA ALA A 574 20.16 -0.73 -37.47
C ALA A 574 20.00 -2.05 -38.23
N PHE A 575 19.85 -3.16 -37.51
CA PHE A 575 19.47 -4.44 -38.10
C PHE A 575 18.44 -5.16 -37.22
N ILE A 576 17.67 -6.07 -37.84
CA ILE A 576 16.63 -6.85 -37.16
C ILE A 576 17.10 -8.30 -37.09
N THR A 577 17.10 -8.87 -35.89
CA THR A 577 17.57 -10.24 -35.63
C THR A 577 16.47 -11.28 -35.87
N ALA A 578 16.86 -12.56 -35.81
CA ALA A 578 15.94 -13.69 -35.91
C ALA A 578 14.89 -13.75 -34.76
N LEU A 579 15.04 -12.92 -33.71
CA LEU A 579 14.04 -12.78 -32.65
C LEU A 579 12.76 -12.06 -33.13
N CYS A 580 12.75 -11.47 -34.33
CA CYS A 580 11.63 -10.72 -34.86
C CYS A 580 10.35 -11.57 -34.96
N SER A 581 9.27 -11.07 -34.34
CA SER A 581 7.96 -11.70 -34.33
C SER A 581 6.96 -11.10 -35.35
N GLY A 582 7.41 -10.16 -36.19
CA GLY A 582 6.62 -9.65 -37.31
C GLY A 582 5.49 -8.67 -36.96
N CYS A 583 5.64 -7.87 -35.91
CA CYS A 583 4.59 -6.91 -35.49
C CYS A 583 4.44 -5.66 -36.37
N GLY A 584 5.42 -5.34 -37.23
CA GLY A 584 5.37 -4.20 -38.16
C GLY A 584 5.50 -2.79 -37.55
N VAL A 585 5.47 -2.64 -36.22
CA VAL A 585 5.50 -1.32 -35.55
C VAL A 585 6.76 -0.52 -35.88
N CYS A 586 7.92 -1.18 -35.95
CA CYS A 586 9.17 -0.49 -36.30
C CYS A 586 9.17 0.06 -37.73
N ALA A 587 8.42 -0.56 -38.66
CA ALA A 587 8.23 -0.05 -40.01
C ALA A 587 7.42 1.26 -40.02
N GLN A 588 6.34 1.31 -39.24
CA GLN A 588 5.50 2.51 -39.10
C GLN A 588 6.24 3.69 -38.44
N ILE A 589 7.23 3.40 -37.58
CA ILE A 589 8.08 4.43 -36.95
C ILE A 589 9.15 4.95 -37.94
N CYS A 590 9.51 4.16 -38.96
CA CYS A 590 10.57 4.50 -39.90
C CYS A 590 10.11 5.57 -40.90
N LYS A 591 10.74 6.75 -40.87
CA LYS A 591 10.45 7.84 -41.83
C LYS A 591 11.15 7.69 -43.18
N PHE A 592 11.97 6.66 -43.36
CA PHE A 592 12.84 6.45 -44.53
C PHE A 592 12.45 5.22 -45.34
N ASP A 593 11.35 4.55 -44.98
CA ASP A 593 10.90 3.28 -45.59
C ASP A 593 12.02 2.23 -45.66
N ALA A 594 12.90 2.26 -44.65
CA ALA A 594 14.08 1.40 -44.56
C ALA A 594 13.77 0.07 -43.87
N ILE A 595 12.56 -0.15 -43.37
CA ILE A 595 12.15 -1.40 -42.72
C ILE A 595 11.01 -2.00 -43.54
N ARG A 596 11.21 -3.20 -44.08
CA ARG A 596 10.26 -3.90 -44.95
C ARG A 596 10.10 -5.34 -44.55
N GLU A 597 9.00 -5.96 -44.97
CA GLU A 597 8.78 -7.39 -44.79
C GLU A 597 9.83 -8.21 -45.55
N VAL A 598 10.21 -9.34 -44.97
CA VAL A 598 11.00 -10.35 -45.67
C VAL A 598 10.17 -10.89 -46.83
N LYS A 599 10.67 -10.76 -48.06
CA LYS A 599 10.05 -11.41 -49.22
C LYS A 599 10.06 -12.92 -48.99
N ARG A 600 8.89 -13.55 -49.07
CA ARG A 600 8.76 -15.01 -49.01
C ARG A 600 9.31 -15.66 -50.27
#